data_AF-A0A5B8NTR3-F1
#
_entry.id   AF-A0A5B8NTR3-F1
#
_cell.length_a   1.000
_cell.length_b   1.000
_cell.length_c   1.000
_cell.angle_alpha   90.00
_cell.angle_beta   90.00
_cell.angle_gamma   90.00
#
_symmetry.space_group_name_H-M   'P 1'
#
loop_
_entity.id
_entity.type
_entity.pdbx_description
1 polymer ?
#
loop_
_entity_poly.entity_id
_entity_poly.type
_entity_poly.pdbx_seq_one_letter_code
_entity_poly.pdbx_strand_id
1 'polypeptide(L)'
;MHFNIDLSSWQTIGLAIDYSIKLVAIGFVPEGRRPSSSTAWLLAILVLPYVGLPLFLLMGSPYINRRRHRVQQEANDMMAQVHEREPDFPADTITDPELLSIIRMNRALTSLPALSGINHGIHSDYERTIEAMAAAVDKAQKYVHAEIYIFAWDHTTDVFFRALERAVARGVEVRVLFDHVGSWKYPGYRTLGRKLNAIGVSWHLMLPLQPWRWRFRRPDLRNHRKMLIIDGIRGFMGSQNMIDSSYLMRSNRRIGRHWVDVMVELSGPVVSSMNYIFAIDWYTESEELLVIDDNVPAPAIPRQEHDTSANVVQLIPSGPGYHTEPNLRMFNSIIHHAKKRLIMCSPYFIPDESMTEAVTSAAYRGVEVELYVSEQGDQFMVHHAQCSYYQTLLEAGVRIFLYRKPAVLHSKFLLADPDAGDGAIGVIGSSSNMDMRSFGLNYEISLMSTRGNIISQLNALSQEYRTQCRELSLTEWKKRSLACRYVDNVMRLTSALQ
;
A
#
# COMPACT_ATOMS: atom_id res chain seq x y z
N MET A 1 -58.21 -6.38 25.45
CA MET A 1 -57.63 -6.89 24.20
C MET A 1 -56.46 -7.79 24.55
N HIS A 2 -56.66 -9.10 24.55
CA HIS A 2 -55.55 -10.06 24.63
C HIS A 2 -54.99 -10.20 23.22
N PHE A 3 -53.78 -9.67 22.97
CA PHE A 3 -53.03 -9.98 21.77
C PHE A 3 -52.57 -11.43 21.86
N ASN A 4 -53.36 -12.35 21.29
CA ASN A 4 -52.89 -13.71 21.02
C ASN A 4 -51.89 -13.61 19.87
N ILE A 5 -50.61 -13.51 20.22
CA ILE A 5 -49.52 -13.61 19.25
C ILE A 5 -49.47 -15.07 18.82
N ASP A 6 -50.06 -15.38 17.67
CA ASP A 6 -49.99 -16.70 17.06
C ASP A 6 -48.54 -16.97 16.61
N LEU A 7 -47.78 -17.64 17.47
CA LEU A 7 -46.37 -17.96 17.27
C LEU A 7 -46.13 -18.74 15.97
N SER A 8 -47.11 -19.49 15.47
CA SER A 8 -46.98 -20.30 14.24
C SER A 8 -46.88 -19.42 12.98
N SER A 9 -47.67 -18.36 12.92
CA SER A 9 -47.64 -17.36 11.86
C SER A 9 -46.30 -16.61 11.84
N TRP A 10 -45.77 -16.24 13.01
CA TRP A 10 -44.47 -15.57 13.12
C TRP A 10 -43.28 -16.47 12.75
N GLN A 11 -43.34 -17.77 13.09
CA GLN A 11 -42.33 -18.75 12.67
C GLN A 11 -42.31 -18.93 11.15
N THR A 12 -43.48 -18.99 10.52
CA THR A 12 -43.60 -19.13 9.07
C THR A 12 -43.06 -17.90 8.34
N ILE A 13 -43.39 -16.70 8.84
CA ILE A 13 -42.84 -15.42 8.32
C ILE A 13 -41.32 -15.38 8.49
N GLY A 14 -40.80 -15.79 9.65
CA GLY A 14 -39.35 -15.84 9.90
C GLY A 14 -38.62 -16.78 8.94
N LEU A 15 -39.16 -17.97 8.69
CA LEU A 15 -38.62 -18.92 7.71
C LEU A 15 -38.68 -18.37 6.28
N ALA A 16 -39.79 -17.73 5.89
CA ALA A 16 -39.93 -17.13 4.58
C ALA A 16 -38.88 -16.01 4.35
N ILE A 17 -38.65 -15.17 5.36
CA ILE A 17 -37.60 -14.13 5.33
C ILE A 17 -36.21 -14.77 5.21
N ASP A 18 -35.93 -15.78 6.03
CA ASP A 18 -34.64 -16.51 6.04
C ASP A 18 -34.30 -17.10 4.66
N TYR A 19 -35.22 -17.85 4.06
CA TYR A 19 -35.03 -18.43 2.72
C TYR A 19 -34.97 -17.36 1.62
N SER A 20 -35.74 -16.28 1.75
CA SER A 20 -35.69 -15.17 0.79
C SER A 20 -34.33 -14.48 0.82
N ILE A 21 -33.77 -14.21 2.01
CA ILE A 21 -32.43 -13.65 2.17
C ILE A 21 -31.39 -14.55 1.49
N LYS A 22 -31.46 -15.87 1.72
CA LYS A 22 -30.53 -16.84 1.13
C LYS A 22 -30.62 -16.88 -0.40
N LEU A 23 -31.83 -16.93 -0.96
CA LEU A 23 -32.06 -16.93 -2.41
C LEU A 23 -31.54 -15.64 -3.06
N VAL A 24 -31.84 -14.48 -2.49
CA VAL A 24 -31.35 -13.19 -2.98
C VAL A 24 -29.84 -13.11 -2.87
N ALA A 25 -29.26 -13.59 -1.77
CA ALA A 25 -27.81 -13.58 -1.56
C ALA A 25 -27.06 -14.38 -2.64
N ILE A 26 -27.57 -15.54 -3.07
CA ILE A 26 -26.94 -16.35 -4.12
C ILE A 26 -26.83 -15.57 -5.44
N GLY A 27 -27.84 -14.79 -5.80
CA GLY A 27 -27.79 -13.96 -7.02
C GLY A 27 -26.96 -12.69 -6.88
N PHE A 28 -26.94 -12.07 -5.70
CA PHE A 28 -26.41 -10.72 -5.50
C PHE A 28 -25.00 -10.66 -4.91
N VAL A 29 -24.59 -11.66 -4.13
CA VAL A 29 -23.26 -11.70 -3.48
C VAL A 29 -22.12 -12.01 -4.46
N PRO A 30 -22.29 -12.87 -5.48
CA PRO A 30 -21.20 -13.15 -6.41
C PRO A 30 -20.84 -12.00 -7.37
N GLU A 31 -21.79 -11.09 -7.61
CA GLU A 31 -21.64 -10.03 -8.62
C GLU A 31 -20.42 -9.13 -8.33
N GLY A 32 -19.51 -9.04 -9.31
CA GLY A 32 -18.35 -8.15 -9.28
C GLY A 32 -17.29 -8.47 -8.22
N ARG A 33 -17.27 -9.70 -7.67
CA ARG A 33 -16.33 -10.12 -6.63
C ARG A 33 -15.56 -11.38 -6.99
N ARG A 34 -14.39 -11.55 -6.37
CA ARG A 34 -13.60 -12.78 -6.44
C ARG A 34 -14.41 -13.96 -5.87
N PRO A 35 -14.41 -15.14 -6.52
CA PRO A 35 -15.17 -16.29 -6.07
C PRO A 35 -14.95 -16.65 -4.61
N SER A 36 -13.72 -16.55 -4.11
CA SER A 36 -13.35 -16.83 -2.72
C SER A 36 -13.98 -15.87 -1.69
N SER A 37 -14.06 -14.57 -2.00
CA SER A 37 -14.73 -13.59 -1.15
C SER A 37 -16.25 -13.78 -1.19
N SER A 38 -16.78 -14.04 -2.38
CA SER A 38 -18.21 -14.31 -2.58
C SER A 38 -18.67 -15.54 -1.81
N THR A 39 -17.91 -16.65 -1.85
CA THR A 39 -18.23 -17.87 -1.10
C THR A 39 -18.17 -17.65 0.41
N ALA A 40 -17.18 -16.88 0.91
CA ALA A 40 -17.09 -16.57 2.33
C ALA A 40 -18.32 -15.78 2.84
N TRP A 41 -18.76 -14.77 2.09
CA TRP A 41 -19.97 -14.01 2.43
C TRP A 41 -21.25 -14.82 2.28
N LEU A 42 -21.34 -15.66 1.23
CA LEU A 42 -22.47 -16.58 1.05
C LEU A 42 -22.58 -17.55 2.21
N LEU A 43 -21.47 -18.14 2.66
CA LEU A 43 -21.46 -19.02 3.82
C LEU A 43 -21.88 -18.29 5.09
N ALA A 44 -21.38 -17.07 5.33
CA ALA A 44 -21.79 -16.27 6.48
C ALA A 44 -23.30 -15.97 6.49
N ILE A 45 -23.88 -15.61 5.33
CA ILE A 45 -25.31 -15.36 5.18
C ILE A 45 -26.12 -16.67 5.29
N LEU A 46 -25.61 -17.78 4.76
CA LEU A 46 -26.30 -19.06 4.79
C LEU A 46 -26.41 -19.61 6.23
N VAL A 47 -25.34 -19.47 7.02
CA VAL A 47 -25.27 -19.97 8.40
C VAL A 47 -25.97 -19.02 9.37
N LEU A 48 -25.82 -17.70 9.19
CA LEU A 48 -26.38 -16.67 10.08
C LEU A 48 -26.98 -15.51 9.28
N PRO A 49 -28.14 -15.66 8.60
CA PRO A 49 -28.64 -14.64 7.67
C PRO A 49 -28.94 -13.29 8.34
N TYR A 50 -29.47 -13.32 9.56
CA TYR A 50 -29.79 -12.11 10.33
C TYR A 50 -28.56 -11.30 10.77
N VAL A 51 -27.36 -11.91 10.77
CA VAL A 51 -26.10 -11.25 11.13
C VAL A 51 -25.23 -11.03 9.89
N GLY A 52 -25.10 -12.08 9.07
CA GLY A 52 -24.35 -12.11 7.83
C GLY A 52 -24.84 -11.10 6.80
N LEU A 53 -26.16 -10.91 6.64
CA LEU A 53 -26.68 -9.92 5.68
C LEU A 53 -26.36 -8.48 6.11
N PRO A 54 -26.63 -8.03 7.36
CA PRO A 54 -26.18 -6.71 7.81
C PRO A 54 -24.66 -6.52 7.71
N LEU A 55 -23.85 -7.50 8.12
CA LEU A 55 -22.39 -7.43 7.98
C LEU A 55 -21.94 -7.32 6.53
N PHE A 56 -22.57 -8.09 5.62
CA PHE A 56 -22.31 -8.03 4.19
C PHE A 56 -22.67 -6.66 3.61
N LEU A 57 -23.80 -6.09 4.00
CA LEU A 57 -24.20 -4.76 3.54
C LEU A 57 -23.25 -3.68 4.06
N LEU A 58 -22.72 -3.82 5.28
CA LEU A 58 -21.77 -2.86 5.87
C LEU A 58 -20.34 -2.95 5.31
N MET A 59 -19.83 -4.16 5.10
CA MET A 59 -18.43 -4.42 4.77
C MET A 59 -18.22 -5.00 3.37
N GLY A 60 -19.12 -5.87 2.92
CA GLY A 60 -19.01 -6.57 1.65
C GLY A 60 -19.47 -5.77 0.45
N SER A 61 -20.48 -4.89 0.58
CA SER A 61 -21.18 -4.24 -0.54
C SER A 61 -20.26 -3.36 -1.43
N PRO A 62 -20.24 -3.55 -2.77
CA PRO A 62 -19.54 -2.67 -3.72
C PRO A 62 -20.25 -1.33 -3.89
N TYR A 63 -21.52 -1.21 -3.48
CA TYR A 63 -22.39 -0.08 -3.80
C TYR A 63 -22.14 1.18 -2.95
N ILE A 64 -21.37 1.09 -1.86
CA ILE A 64 -21.18 2.19 -0.88
C ILE A 64 -20.26 3.33 -1.39
N ASN A 65 -19.54 3.14 -2.51
CA ASN A 65 -18.50 4.09 -2.96
C ASN A 65 -18.72 4.75 -4.34
N ARG A 66 -19.95 4.78 -4.89
CA ARG A 66 -20.22 5.30 -6.26
C ARG A 66 -19.57 6.66 -6.57
N ARG A 67 -19.58 7.62 -5.62
CA ARG A 67 -18.94 8.94 -5.81
C ARG A 67 -17.42 8.81 -6.00
N ARG A 68 -16.74 8.03 -5.16
CA ARG A 68 -15.27 7.89 -5.17
C ARG A 68 -14.80 7.18 -6.44
N HIS A 69 -15.53 6.16 -6.88
CA HIS A 69 -15.28 5.52 -8.18
C HIS A 69 -15.46 6.49 -9.33
N ARG A 70 -16.54 7.29 -9.33
CA ARG A 70 -16.77 8.29 -10.38
C ARG A 70 -15.67 9.34 -10.42
N VAL A 71 -15.28 9.90 -9.26
CA VAL A 71 -14.19 10.88 -9.18
C VAL A 71 -12.87 10.28 -9.67
N GLN A 72 -12.55 9.03 -9.32
CA GLN A 72 -11.35 8.36 -9.82
C GLN A 72 -11.40 8.12 -11.32
N GLN A 73 -12.54 7.72 -11.88
CA GLN A 73 -12.71 7.50 -13.32
C GLN A 73 -12.57 8.81 -14.09
N GLU A 74 -13.27 9.87 -13.67
CA GLU A 74 -13.15 11.21 -14.25
C GLU A 74 -11.69 11.69 -14.19
N ALA A 75 -11.00 11.46 -13.08
CA ALA A 75 -9.59 11.79 -12.96
C ALA A 75 -8.69 10.99 -13.90
N ASN A 76 -8.90 9.68 -14.02
CA ASN A 76 -8.14 8.84 -14.94
C ASN A 76 -8.35 9.24 -16.41
N ASP A 77 -9.56 9.65 -16.76
CA ASP A 77 -9.90 10.15 -18.11
C ASP A 77 -9.23 11.51 -18.38
N MET A 78 -9.27 12.42 -17.41
CA MET A 78 -8.55 13.70 -17.51
C MET A 78 -7.03 13.48 -17.64
N MET A 79 -6.45 12.57 -16.85
CA MET A 79 -5.03 12.24 -16.94
C MET A 79 -4.68 11.59 -18.27
N ALA A 80 -5.54 10.71 -18.80
CA ALA A 80 -5.35 10.12 -20.12
C ALA A 80 -5.31 11.18 -21.22
N GLN A 81 -6.14 12.22 -21.13
CA GLN A 81 -6.14 13.36 -22.06
C GLN A 81 -4.88 14.22 -21.92
N VAL A 82 -4.48 14.55 -20.69
CA VAL A 82 -3.26 15.35 -20.42
C VAL A 82 -2.02 14.62 -20.94
N HIS A 83 -1.92 13.31 -20.71
CA HIS A 83 -0.77 12.51 -21.10
C HIS A 83 -0.87 11.94 -22.52
N GLU A 84 -1.96 12.15 -23.26
CA GLU A 84 -2.18 11.56 -24.59
C GLU A 84 -1.01 11.80 -25.56
N ARG A 85 -0.39 12.98 -25.44
CA ARG A 85 0.74 13.41 -26.28
C ARG A 85 2.11 13.15 -25.67
N GLU A 86 2.16 12.75 -24.40
CA GLU A 86 3.40 12.39 -23.71
C GLU A 86 3.81 10.97 -24.11
N PRO A 87 5.09 10.73 -24.43
CA PRO A 87 5.57 9.39 -24.75
C PRO A 87 5.37 8.44 -23.56
N ASP A 88 5.27 7.14 -23.83
CA ASP A 88 5.11 6.11 -22.79
C ASP A 88 6.25 6.11 -21.76
N PHE A 89 7.45 6.49 -22.22
CA PHE A 89 8.70 6.56 -21.48
C PHE A 89 9.64 7.58 -22.15
N PRO A 90 10.67 8.09 -21.44
CA PRO A 90 11.65 9.00 -22.04
C PRO A 90 12.40 8.33 -23.21
N ALA A 91 12.53 9.00 -24.36
CA ALA A 91 13.16 8.44 -25.55
C ALA A 91 14.60 7.93 -25.31
N ASP A 92 14.99 6.86 -26.01
CA ASP A 92 16.32 6.24 -25.97
C ASP A 92 16.79 5.73 -24.59
N THR A 93 15.87 5.53 -23.63
CA THR A 93 16.22 5.05 -22.28
C THR A 93 16.01 3.56 -22.05
N ILE A 94 15.08 2.93 -22.77
CA ILE A 94 14.70 1.52 -22.58
C ILE A 94 14.65 0.82 -23.93
N THR A 95 15.41 -0.27 -24.05
CA THR A 95 15.52 -1.07 -25.28
C THR A 95 14.94 -2.47 -25.14
N ASP A 96 14.68 -2.97 -23.92
CA ASP A 96 14.13 -4.30 -23.69
C ASP A 96 12.62 -4.36 -24.03
N PRO A 97 12.21 -5.19 -25.02
CA PRO A 97 10.80 -5.35 -25.39
C PRO A 97 9.90 -5.86 -24.25
N GLU A 98 10.40 -6.73 -23.36
CA GLU A 98 9.60 -7.24 -22.23
C GLU A 98 9.28 -6.09 -21.27
N LEU A 99 10.27 -5.25 -20.97
CA LEU A 99 10.13 -4.09 -20.09
C LEU A 99 9.17 -3.04 -20.66
N LEU A 100 9.27 -2.77 -21.97
CA LEU A 100 8.35 -1.88 -22.67
C LEU A 100 6.91 -2.38 -22.60
N SER A 101 6.69 -3.69 -22.69
CA SER A 101 5.37 -4.30 -22.54
C SER A 101 4.79 -4.05 -21.14
N ILE A 102 5.61 -4.15 -20.08
CA ILE A 102 5.18 -3.87 -18.70
C ILE A 102 4.81 -2.39 -18.53
N ILE A 103 5.64 -1.47 -19.05
CA ILE A 103 5.39 -0.03 -18.97
C ILE A 103 4.09 0.35 -19.67
N ARG A 104 3.86 -0.18 -20.88
CA ARG A 104 2.63 0.04 -21.65
C ARG A 104 1.40 -0.52 -20.95
N MET A 105 1.50 -1.72 -20.37
CA MET A 105 0.44 -2.30 -19.55
C MET A 105 0.11 -1.37 -18.38
N ASN A 106 1.11 -0.96 -17.60
CA ASN A 106 0.89 -0.07 -16.46
C ASN A 106 0.24 1.25 -16.87
N ARG A 107 0.69 1.87 -17.97
CA ARG A 107 0.10 3.09 -18.51
C ARG A 107 -1.35 2.88 -18.95
N ALA A 108 -1.64 1.79 -19.66
CA ALA A 108 -3.01 1.46 -20.07
C ALA A 108 -3.96 1.26 -18.88
N LEU A 109 -3.44 0.82 -17.72
CA LEU A 109 -4.23 0.58 -16.52
C LEU A 109 -4.36 1.78 -15.57
N THR A 110 -3.43 2.75 -15.65
CA THR A 110 -3.32 3.86 -14.69
C THR A 110 -3.32 5.25 -15.33
N SER A 111 -3.27 5.33 -16.66
CA SER A 111 -3.07 6.55 -17.44
C SER A 111 -1.74 7.29 -17.17
N LEU A 112 -0.82 6.69 -16.40
CA LEU A 112 0.44 7.31 -15.98
C LEU A 112 1.65 6.84 -16.83
N PRO A 113 2.39 7.76 -17.47
CA PRO A 113 3.63 7.42 -18.16
C PRO A 113 4.73 6.96 -17.21
N ALA A 114 5.73 6.27 -17.77
CA ALA A 114 7.05 6.24 -17.16
C ALA A 114 7.74 7.59 -17.40
N LEU A 115 8.34 8.12 -16.35
CA LEU A 115 8.96 9.44 -16.32
C LEU A 115 10.38 9.33 -15.80
N SER A 116 11.20 10.33 -16.07
CA SER A 116 12.50 10.45 -15.41
C SER A 116 12.33 10.94 -13.97
N GLY A 117 13.20 10.47 -13.09
CA GLY A 117 13.32 10.95 -11.71
C GLY A 117 14.77 10.92 -11.24
N ILE A 118 15.21 11.97 -10.57
CA ILE A 118 16.51 12.01 -9.90
C ILE A 118 16.32 11.48 -8.49
N ASN A 119 17.03 10.40 -8.15
CA ASN A 119 17.04 9.84 -6.81
C ASN A 119 18.10 10.53 -5.94
N HIS A 120 17.65 11.20 -4.88
CA HIS A 120 18.52 11.84 -3.88
C HIS A 120 18.94 10.87 -2.78
N GLY A 121 18.25 9.73 -2.63
CA GLY A 121 18.62 8.70 -1.69
C GLY A 121 17.48 7.76 -1.33
N ILE A 122 17.86 6.56 -0.89
CA ILE A 122 17.00 5.63 -0.16
C ILE A 122 17.33 5.72 1.32
N HIS A 123 16.34 6.11 2.11
CA HIS A 123 16.44 6.33 3.54
C HIS A 123 15.81 5.14 4.28
N SER A 124 16.61 4.41 5.05
CA SER A 124 16.17 3.26 5.88
C SER A 124 16.23 3.54 7.39
N ASP A 125 16.92 4.62 7.79
CA ASP A 125 16.96 5.07 9.18
C ASP A 125 15.72 5.90 9.50
N TYR A 126 14.91 5.41 10.44
CA TYR A 126 13.59 5.96 10.73
C TYR A 126 13.62 7.44 11.13
N GLU A 127 14.52 7.81 12.04
CA GLU A 127 14.59 9.16 12.61
C GLU A 127 15.21 10.13 11.61
N ARG A 128 16.32 9.72 10.96
CA ARG A 128 16.98 10.53 9.93
C ARG A 128 16.07 10.78 8.73
N THR A 129 15.19 9.85 8.40
CA THR A 129 14.19 10.06 7.33
C THR A 129 13.21 11.17 7.70
N ILE A 130 12.77 11.23 8.96
CA ILE A 130 11.89 12.32 9.45
C ILE A 130 12.63 13.66 9.43
N GLU A 131 13.89 13.67 9.86
CA GLU A 131 14.75 14.85 9.80
C GLU A 131 14.98 15.33 8.36
N ALA A 132 15.22 14.41 7.42
CA ALA A 132 15.38 14.73 6.00
C ALA A 132 14.09 15.33 5.40
N MET A 133 12.93 14.74 5.71
CA MET A 133 11.63 15.30 5.32
C MET A 133 11.42 16.70 5.91
N ALA A 134 11.74 16.91 7.20
CA ALA A 134 11.63 18.21 7.86
C ALA A 134 12.56 19.26 7.21
N ALA A 135 13.80 18.90 6.93
CA ALA A 135 14.77 19.77 6.26
C ALA A 135 14.35 20.13 4.83
N ALA A 136 13.66 19.22 4.13
CA ALA A 136 13.10 19.50 2.82
C ALA A 136 11.89 20.45 2.92
N VAL A 137 11.00 20.25 3.89
CA VAL A 137 9.86 21.14 4.19
C VAL A 137 10.33 22.56 4.55
N ASP A 138 11.44 22.71 5.27
CA ASP A 138 12.00 24.02 5.60
C ASP A 138 12.43 24.82 4.37
N LYS A 139 12.71 24.15 3.25
CA LYS A 139 13.07 24.78 1.97
C LYS A 139 11.86 25.10 1.08
N ALA A 140 10.66 24.66 1.47
CA ALA A 140 9.44 24.87 0.69
C ALA A 140 9.10 26.35 0.54
N GLN A 141 8.62 26.73 -0.66
CA GLN A 141 8.31 28.10 -1.05
C GLN A 141 6.84 28.33 -1.44
N LYS A 142 6.19 27.35 -2.06
CA LYS A 142 4.81 27.45 -2.58
C LYS A 142 3.85 26.61 -1.74
N TYR A 143 4.08 25.29 -1.69
CA TYR A 143 3.19 24.37 -0.99
C TYR A 143 3.89 23.10 -0.51
N VAL A 144 3.29 22.47 0.52
CA VAL A 144 3.66 21.16 1.03
C VAL A 144 2.40 20.31 1.13
N HIS A 145 2.41 19.17 0.44
CA HIS A 145 1.33 18.18 0.47
C HIS A 145 1.84 16.91 1.16
N ALA A 146 1.22 16.52 2.27
CA ALA A 146 1.58 15.29 2.98
C ALA A 146 0.37 14.35 3.05
N GLU A 147 0.56 13.11 2.62
CA GLU A 147 -0.45 12.05 2.74
C GLU A 147 0.21 10.85 3.40
N ILE A 148 -0.20 10.51 4.63
CA ILE A 148 0.42 9.45 5.42
C ILE A 148 -0.64 8.66 6.19
N TYR A 149 -0.60 7.33 6.07
CA TYR A 149 -1.55 6.43 6.73
C TYR A 149 -1.67 6.65 8.25
N ILE A 150 -0.57 6.47 8.99
CA ILE A 150 -0.52 6.72 10.43
C ILE A 150 0.23 8.03 10.68
N PHE A 151 -0.45 8.95 11.35
CA PHE A 151 0.04 10.30 11.60
C PHE A 151 -0.14 10.64 13.09
N ALA A 152 0.95 10.85 13.80
CA ALA A 152 0.96 11.16 15.23
C ALA A 152 2.02 12.20 15.56
N TRP A 153 1.65 13.20 16.37
CA TRP A 153 2.58 14.22 16.86
C TRP A 153 3.14 13.82 18.22
N ASP A 154 4.38 13.33 18.20
CA ASP A 154 5.16 12.87 19.34
C ASP A 154 6.56 13.50 19.34
N HIS A 155 7.46 13.04 20.20
CA HIS A 155 8.81 13.61 20.31
C HIS A 155 9.69 13.42 19.07
N THR A 156 9.52 12.31 18.35
CA THR A 156 10.31 11.93 17.18
C THR A 156 9.80 12.69 15.96
N THR A 157 8.47 12.85 15.86
CA THR A 157 7.84 13.57 14.75
C THR A 157 7.77 15.08 14.97
N ASP A 158 8.06 15.58 16.18
CA ASP A 158 7.98 17.02 16.49
C ASP A 158 8.76 17.87 15.49
N VAL A 159 9.97 17.43 15.11
CA VAL A 159 10.81 18.14 14.12
C VAL A 159 10.09 18.39 12.80
N PHE A 160 9.30 17.41 12.33
CA PHE A 160 8.52 17.51 11.10
C PHE A 160 7.34 18.48 11.27
N PHE A 161 6.57 18.37 12.36
CA PHE A 161 5.45 19.28 12.62
C PHE A 161 5.90 20.73 12.83
N ARG A 162 7.05 20.94 13.47
CA ARG A 162 7.65 22.27 13.61
C ARG A 162 8.13 22.82 12.26
N ALA A 163 8.62 21.97 11.36
CA ALA A 163 8.93 22.39 10.00
C ALA A 163 7.66 22.83 9.24
N LEU A 164 6.53 22.11 9.40
CA LEU A 164 5.25 22.54 8.83
C LEU A 164 4.78 23.88 9.41
N GLU A 165 4.87 24.08 10.73
CA GLU A 165 4.56 25.35 11.39
C GLU A 165 5.40 26.50 10.84
N ARG A 166 6.72 26.28 10.68
CA ARG A 166 7.61 27.26 10.04
C ARG A 166 7.25 27.53 8.59
N ALA A 167 6.82 26.52 7.83
CA ALA A 167 6.39 26.68 6.45
C ALA A 167 5.12 27.54 6.35
N VAL A 168 4.11 27.25 7.18
CA VAL A 168 2.89 28.07 7.25
C VAL A 168 3.21 29.51 7.65
N ALA A 169 4.12 29.73 8.60
CA ALA A 169 4.56 31.06 9.00
C ALA A 169 5.25 31.84 7.87
N ARG A 170 5.85 31.16 6.88
CA ARG A 170 6.41 31.76 5.66
C ARG A 170 5.36 32.01 4.57
N GLY A 171 4.10 31.63 4.79
CA GLY A 171 3.02 31.74 3.82
C GLY A 171 2.92 30.56 2.84
N VAL A 172 3.63 29.46 3.11
CA VAL A 172 3.56 28.23 2.30
C VAL A 172 2.23 27.52 2.59
N GLU A 173 1.52 27.09 1.56
CA GLU A 173 0.28 26.32 1.72
C GLU A 173 0.59 24.89 2.15
N VAL A 174 0.16 24.50 3.35
CA VAL A 174 0.39 23.14 3.87
C VAL A 174 -0.93 22.37 3.91
N ARG A 175 -0.99 21.27 3.15
CA ARG A 175 -2.13 20.36 3.07
C ARG A 175 -1.75 18.97 3.59
N VAL A 176 -2.55 18.43 4.52
CA VAL A 176 -2.27 17.13 5.15
C VAL A 176 -3.49 16.20 5.06
N LEU A 177 -3.24 14.98 4.61
CA LEU A 177 -4.19 13.87 4.59
C LEU A 177 -3.65 12.73 5.45
N PHE A 178 -4.51 12.16 6.30
CA PHE A 178 -4.18 10.95 7.04
C PHE A 178 -5.42 10.10 7.32
N ASP A 179 -5.23 8.79 7.52
CA ASP A 179 -6.34 7.88 7.77
C ASP A 179 -6.87 8.02 9.21
N HIS A 180 -8.19 8.14 9.30
CA HIS A 180 -8.88 8.27 10.58
C HIS A 180 -8.62 7.06 11.49
N VAL A 181 -8.91 5.85 11.03
CA VAL A 181 -8.89 4.65 11.88
C VAL A 181 -7.47 4.14 12.11
N GLY A 182 -6.60 4.23 11.11
CA GLY A 182 -5.18 3.92 11.24
C GLY A 182 -4.55 4.70 12.38
N SER A 183 -4.81 6.01 12.43
CA SER A 183 -4.21 6.91 13.43
C SER A 183 -4.94 6.88 14.79
N TRP A 184 -6.22 6.50 14.85
CA TRP A 184 -7.07 6.61 16.05
C TRP A 184 -6.52 5.89 17.29
N LYS A 185 -5.92 4.72 17.11
CA LYS A 185 -5.45 3.87 18.22
C LYS A 185 -4.19 4.38 18.91
N TYR A 186 -3.47 5.34 18.33
CA TYR A 186 -2.18 5.79 18.84
C TYR A 186 -2.29 6.97 19.82
N PRO A 187 -1.38 7.07 20.80
CA PRO A 187 -1.31 8.20 21.70
C PRO A 187 -1.21 9.54 20.94
N GLY A 188 -1.85 10.59 21.46
CA GLY A 188 -1.79 11.94 20.87
C GLY A 188 -2.89 12.25 19.83
N TYR A 189 -3.51 11.23 19.23
CA TYR A 189 -4.55 11.40 18.19
C TYR A 189 -5.66 12.38 18.58
N ARG A 190 -6.19 12.28 19.82
CA ARG A 190 -7.27 13.16 20.33
C ARG A 190 -6.93 14.65 20.33
N THR A 191 -5.64 14.98 20.37
CA THR A 191 -5.15 16.37 20.38
C THR A 191 -4.61 16.81 19.03
N LEU A 192 -4.35 15.87 18.12
CA LEU A 192 -3.69 16.11 16.84
C LEU A 192 -4.42 17.17 16.01
N GLY A 193 -5.73 17.02 15.79
CA GLY A 193 -6.51 17.98 15.00
C GLY A 193 -6.50 19.40 15.60
N ARG A 194 -6.51 19.54 16.93
CA ARG A 194 -6.39 20.86 17.59
C ARG A 194 -5.00 21.47 17.38
N LYS A 195 -3.95 20.64 17.46
CA LYS A 195 -2.58 21.09 17.22
C LYS A 195 -2.36 21.50 15.76
N LEU A 196 -2.88 20.72 14.80
CA LEU A 196 -2.83 21.05 13.37
C LEU A 196 -3.55 22.38 13.06
N ASN A 197 -4.73 22.58 13.64
CA ASN A 197 -5.44 23.86 13.53
C ASN A 197 -4.62 25.02 14.14
N ALA A 198 -3.94 24.79 15.26
CA ALA A 198 -3.16 25.83 15.94
C ALA A 198 -1.95 26.30 15.10
N ILE A 199 -1.34 25.41 14.31
CA ILE A 199 -0.23 25.76 13.40
C ILE A 199 -0.70 26.21 12.00
N GLY A 200 -2.01 26.30 11.77
CA GLY A 200 -2.58 26.82 10.51
C GLY A 200 -2.48 25.87 9.32
N VAL A 201 -2.30 24.57 9.54
CA VAL A 201 -2.26 23.56 8.47
C VAL A 201 -3.68 23.20 8.03
N SER A 202 -3.92 23.14 6.72
CA SER A 202 -5.16 22.59 6.16
C SER A 202 -5.09 21.06 6.20
N TRP A 203 -6.03 20.40 6.88
CA TRP A 203 -6.02 18.94 6.99
C TRP A 203 -7.39 18.32 6.84
N HIS A 204 -7.42 17.13 6.24
CA HIS A 204 -8.62 16.31 6.14
C HIS A 204 -8.35 14.86 6.53
N LEU A 205 -9.38 14.21 7.08
CA LEU A 205 -9.37 12.78 7.37
C LEU A 205 -9.72 12.00 6.11
N MET A 206 -8.89 11.01 5.77
CA MET A 206 -9.22 10.03 4.76
C MET A 206 -10.12 8.94 5.34
N LEU A 207 -11.09 8.51 4.52
CA LEU A 207 -12.04 7.44 4.84
C LEU A 207 -12.63 7.55 6.27
N PRO A 208 -13.22 8.71 6.61
CA PRO A 208 -13.68 8.99 7.96
C PRO A 208 -14.80 8.04 8.39
N LEU A 209 -14.63 7.42 9.56
CA LEU A 209 -15.71 6.73 10.27
C LEU A 209 -16.29 7.64 11.37
N GLN A 210 -17.28 8.46 11.02
CA GLN A 210 -18.00 9.34 11.93
C GLN A 210 -19.53 9.18 11.73
N PRO A 211 -20.14 8.07 12.21
CA PRO A 211 -21.57 7.82 12.06
C PRO A 211 -22.44 8.98 12.53
N TRP A 212 -22.06 9.61 13.65
CA TRP A 212 -22.74 10.76 14.26
C TRP A 212 -22.74 12.04 13.40
N ARG A 213 -21.88 12.10 12.39
CA ARG A 213 -21.79 13.22 11.42
C ARG A 213 -22.25 12.80 10.02
N TRP A 214 -22.95 11.67 9.90
CA TRP A 214 -23.36 11.08 8.62
C TRP A 214 -22.20 10.79 7.64
N ARG A 215 -20.97 10.70 8.15
CA ARG A 215 -19.78 10.30 7.39
C ARG A 215 -19.47 8.85 7.74
N PHE A 216 -20.08 7.91 7.02
CA PHE A 216 -19.81 6.48 7.19
C PHE A 216 -19.17 5.94 5.91
N ARG A 217 -17.93 5.47 6.02
CA ARG A 217 -17.21 4.77 4.96
C ARG A 217 -17.08 3.30 5.35
N ARG A 218 -16.77 2.42 4.40
CA ARG A 218 -16.55 1.03 4.78
C ARG A 218 -15.29 0.94 5.67
N PRO A 219 -15.37 0.27 6.83
CA PRO A 219 -14.29 0.27 7.81
C PRO A 219 -13.06 -0.55 7.36
N ASP A 220 -13.24 -1.45 6.40
CA ASP A 220 -12.22 -2.30 5.82
C ASP A 220 -11.34 -1.57 4.80
N LEU A 221 -11.84 -0.49 4.20
CA LEU A 221 -11.07 0.34 3.28
C LEU A 221 -10.20 1.32 4.07
N ARG A 222 -8.92 1.40 3.70
CA ARG A 222 -7.96 2.32 4.30
C ARG A 222 -7.09 2.96 3.23
N ASN A 223 -6.70 4.22 3.46
CA ASN A 223 -5.66 4.82 2.64
C ASN A 223 -4.31 4.54 3.27
N HIS A 224 -3.49 3.81 2.53
CA HIS A 224 -2.20 3.32 2.96
C HIS A 224 -1.05 4.03 2.23
N ARG A 225 -1.33 5.04 1.42
CA ARG A 225 -0.34 5.87 0.73
C ARG A 225 0.46 6.68 1.75
N LYS A 226 1.74 6.86 1.44
CA LYS A 226 2.71 7.59 2.25
C LYS A 226 3.58 8.36 1.28
N MET A 227 3.25 9.63 1.11
CA MET A 227 3.97 10.54 0.24
C MET A 227 4.02 11.95 0.82
N LEU A 228 5.09 12.65 0.50
CA LEU A 228 5.29 14.06 0.81
C LEU A 228 5.74 14.75 -0.47
N ILE A 229 5.00 15.75 -0.93
CA ILE A 229 5.34 16.57 -2.09
C ILE A 229 5.64 17.99 -1.63
N ILE A 230 6.75 18.55 -2.11
CA ILE A 230 7.22 19.90 -1.79
C ILE A 230 7.38 20.67 -3.10
N ASP A 231 6.58 21.73 -3.26
CA ASP A 231 6.55 22.65 -4.40
C ASP A 231 6.38 21.99 -5.79
N GLY A 232 6.00 20.71 -5.83
CA GLY A 232 5.96 19.92 -7.07
C GLY A 232 7.34 19.53 -7.61
N ILE A 233 8.42 19.84 -6.88
CA ILE A 233 9.81 19.64 -7.32
C ILE A 233 10.46 18.45 -6.62
N ARG A 234 10.16 18.26 -5.32
CA ARG A 234 10.73 17.21 -4.48
C ARG A 234 9.63 16.35 -3.87
N GLY A 235 9.83 15.05 -3.88
CA GLY A 235 8.88 14.06 -3.39
C GLY A 235 9.56 13.02 -2.50
N PHE A 236 8.90 12.60 -1.43
CA PHE A 236 9.26 11.40 -0.68
C PHE A 236 8.14 10.38 -0.81
N MET A 237 8.50 9.10 -0.95
CA MET A 237 7.54 8.00 -1.02
C MET A 237 8.14 6.74 -0.44
N GLY A 238 7.34 5.92 0.25
CA GLY A 238 7.81 4.65 0.79
C GLY A 238 6.97 4.15 1.95
N SER A 239 7.49 3.25 2.76
CA SER A 239 6.68 2.47 3.71
C SER A 239 6.50 3.13 5.08
N GLN A 240 7.25 4.19 5.36
CA GLN A 240 7.36 4.80 6.68
C GLN A 240 6.16 5.66 7.08
N ASN A 241 5.60 5.37 8.25
CA ASN A 241 4.57 6.21 8.87
C ASN A 241 5.17 7.40 9.61
N MET A 242 4.34 8.40 9.94
CA MET A 242 4.77 9.57 10.71
C MET A 242 4.37 9.39 12.17
N ILE A 243 5.13 8.54 12.87
CA ILE A 243 5.01 8.26 14.30
C ILE A 243 6.36 7.72 14.77
N ASP A 244 6.73 7.88 16.03
CA ASP A 244 7.88 7.19 16.62
C ASP A 244 7.98 5.71 16.21
N SER A 245 9.19 5.21 15.98
CA SER A 245 9.43 3.87 15.46
C SER A 245 8.86 2.75 16.35
N SER A 246 8.61 2.99 17.65
CA SER A 246 7.95 2.03 18.55
C SER A 246 6.41 2.05 18.47
N TYR A 247 5.85 2.99 17.71
CA TYR A 247 4.44 3.36 17.65
C TYR A 247 3.86 3.77 19.01
N LEU A 248 4.72 4.14 19.97
CA LEU A 248 4.39 4.64 21.31
C LEU A 248 3.55 3.68 22.20
N MET A 249 3.25 2.47 21.73
CA MET A 249 2.45 1.51 22.49
C MET A 249 3.26 0.90 23.63
N ARG A 250 2.67 0.82 24.82
CA ARG A 250 3.33 0.25 26.01
C ARG A 250 3.84 -1.18 25.77
N SER A 251 3.07 -1.99 25.05
CA SER A 251 3.44 -3.35 24.68
C SER A 251 4.68 -3.40 23.79
N ASN A 252 4.77 -2.52 22.79
CA ASN A 252 5.90 -2.47 21.85
C ASN A 252 7.17 -2.00 22.57
N ARG A 253 7.07 -0.94 23.38
CA ARG A 253 8.18 -0.42 24.18
C ARG A 253 8.72 -1.43 25.17
N ARG A 254 7.85 -2.22 25.81
CA ARG A 254 8.24 -3.26 26.76
C ARG A 254 9.14 -4.34 26.14
N ILE A 255 8.93 -4.65 24.86
CA ILE A 255 9.72 -5.67 24.14
C ILE A 255 10.81 -5.07 23.24
N GLY A 256 10.95 -3.73 23.22
CA GLY A 256 11.89 -3.04 22.33
C GLY A 256 11.53 -3.11 20.83
N ARG A 257 10.26 -3.33 20.49
CA ARG A 257 9.80 -3.43 19.10
C ARG A 257 9.86 -2.07 18.42
N HIS A 258 10.49 -2.04 17.26
CA HIS A 258 10.58 -0.90 16.36
C HIS A 258 10.34 -1.37 14.92
N TRP A 259 9.82 -0.48 14.08
CA TRP A 259 9.56 -0.73 12.66
C TRP A 259 10.76 -0.30 11.82
N VAL A 260 11.14 -1.13 10.85
CA VAL A 260 12.21 -0.86 9.88
C VAL A 260 11.56 -0.62 8.52
N ASP A 261 11.60 0.62 8.08
CA ASP A 261 10.93 1.11 6.88
C ASP A 261 11.93 1.64 5.87
N VAL A 262 11.45 1.94 4.67
CA VAL A 262 12.26 2.54 3.61
C VAL A 262 11.49 3.66 2.91
N MET A 263 12.14 4.78 2.66
CA MET A 263 11.63 5.91 1.88
C MET A 263 12.60 6.26 0.76
N VAL A 264 12.10 6.53 -0.44
CA VAL A 264 12.88 7.10 -1.53
C VAL A 264 12.61 8.60 -1.63
N GLU A 265 13.66 9.38 -1.87
CA GLU A 265 13.59 10.80 -2.12
C GLU A 265 13.87 11.10 -3.60
N LEU A 266 12.91 11.73 -4.26
CA LEU A 266 12.90 11.94 -5.70
C LEU A 266 12.72 13.41 -6.05
N SER A 267 13.28 13.82 -7.20
CA SER A 267 12.91 15.06 -7.87
C SER A 267 12.73 14.85 -9.37
N GLY A 268 12.11 15.80 -10.04
CA GLY A 268 11.87 15.73 -11.49
C GLY A 268 10.42 15.37 -11.83
N PRO A 269 10.13 15.05 -13.10
CA PRO A 269 8.77 14.90 -13.60
C PRO A 269 7.90 13.89 -12.85
N VAL A 270 8.49 12.85 -12.25
CA VAL A 270 7.75 11.89 -11.40
C VAL A 270 6.99 12.55 -10.24
N VAL A 271 7.50 13.67 -9.71
CA VAL A 271 6.86 14.39 -8.60
C VAL A 271 5.54 15.03 -9.03
N SER A 272 5.40 15.42 -10.30
CA SER A 272 4.13 15.90 -10.85
C SER A 272 3.07 14.81 -10.79
N SER A 273 3.39 13.58 -11.19
CA SER A 273 2.49 12.43 -11.07
C SER A 273 2.12 12.11 -9.61
N MET A 274 3.05 12.27 -8.66
CA MET A 274 2.71 12.17 -7.22
C MET A 274 1.71 13.25 -6.80
N ASN A 275 1.91 14.49 -7.27
CA ASN A 275 1.03 15.62 -6.96
C ASN A 275 -0.38 15.43 -7.54
N TYR A 276 -0.50 14.86 -8.75
CA TYR A 276 -1.78 14.47 -9.34
C TYR A 276 -2.55 13.48 -8.48
N ILE A 277 -1.88 12.42 -8.01
CA ILE A 277 -2.51 11.42 -7.12
C ILE A 277 -2.99 12.07 -5.83
N PHE A 278 -2.15 12.91 -5.21
CA PHE A 278 -2.54 13.66 -4.01
C PHE A 278 -3.74 14.58 -4.26
N ALA A 279 -3.78 15.31 -5.38
CA ALA A 279 -4.87 16.22 -5.70
C ALA A 279 -6.21 15.50 -5.88
N ILE A 280 -6.20 14.29 -6.47
CA ILE A 280 -7.41 13.45 -6.60
C ILE A 280 -7.92 13.03 -5.22
N ASP A 281 -7.03 12.59 -4.32
CA ASP A 281 -7.40 12.23 -2.97
C ASP A 281 -7.88 13.44 -2.14
N TRP A 282 -7.23 14.59 -2.31
CA TRP A 282 -7.64 15.85 -1.70
C TRP A 282 -9.04 16.25 -2.15
N TYR A 283 -9.29 16.31 -3.46
CA TYR A 283 -10.60 16.66 -4.02
C TYR A 283 -11.69 15.68 -3.57
N THR A 284 -11.35 14.39 -3.46
CA THR A 284 -12.30 13.38 -3.02
C THR A 284 -12.81 13.64 -1.59
N GLU A 285 -11.94 14.10 -0.69
CA GLU A 285 -12.28 14.29 0.74
C GLU A 285 -12.66 15.74 1.11
N SER A 286 -12.12 16.74 0.40
CA SER A 286 -12.35 18.18 0.66
C SER A 286 -13.37 18.81 -0.28
N GLU A 287 -13.59 18.23 -1.47
CA GLU A 287 -14.35 18.83 -2.58
C GLU A 287 -13.71 20.11 -3.17
N GLU A 288 -12.48 20.43 -2.76
CA GLU A 288 -11.67 21.51 -3.30
C GLU A 288 -10.83 21.00 -4.48
N LEU A 289 -10.97 21.64 -5.64
CA LEU A 289 -10.13 21.38 -6.79
C LEU A 289 -8.80 22.12 -6.63
N LEU A 290 -7.71 21.36 -6.55
CA LEU A 290 -6.36 21.93 -6.58
C LEU A 290 -5.97 22.20 -8.02
N VAL A 291 -5.57 23.44 -8.31
CA VAL A 291 -4.96 23.78 -9.59
C VAL A 291 -3.51 23.30 -9.53
N ILE A 292 -3.19 22.30 -10.34
CA ILE A 292 -1.81 21.81 -10.48
C ILE A 292 -1.11 22.71 -11.51
N ASP A 293 -0.01 23.33 -11.08
CA ASP A 293 0.85 24.08 -11.98
C ASP A 293 1.72 23.10 -12.78
N ASP A 294 1.33 22.83 -14.03
CA ASP A 294 2.10 21.97 -14.93
C ASP A 294 3.41 22.63 -15.41
N ASN A 295 3.62 23.93 -15.13
CA ASN A 295 4.82 24.66 -15.51
C ASN A 295 5.89 24.68 -14.41
N VAL A 296 5.79 23.82 -13.39
CA VAL A 296 6.86 23.66 -12.40
C VAL A 296 8.14 23.24 -13.13
N PRO A 297 9.23 24.04 -13.09
CA PRO A 297 10.46 23.68 -13.76
C PRO A 297 10.98 22.37 -13.20
N ALA A 298 10.94 21.30 -14.01
CA ALA A 298 11.61 20.07 -13.65
C ALA A 298 13.12 20.35 -13.59
N PRO A 299 13.82 20.03 -12.48
CA PRO A 299 15.27 20.14 -12.45
C PRO A 299 15.85 19.37 -13.64
N ALA A 300 16.75 20.03 -14.37
CA ALA A 300 17.36 19.44 -15.56
C ALA A 300 17.96 18.08 -15.19
N ILE A 301 17.55 17.03 -15.89
CA ILE A 301 18.13 15.69 -15.73
C ILE A 301 19.61 15.83 -16.12
N PRO A 302 20.56 15.53 -15.21
CA PRO A 302 21.97 15.62 -15.52
C PRO A 302 22.27 14.73 -16.74
N ARG A 303 22.74 15.32 -17.84
CA ARG A 303 23.17 14.61 -19.05
C ARG A 303 24.56 13.98 -18.93
N GLN A 304 25.16 14.01 -17.74
CA GLN A 304 26.50 13.44 -17.56
C GLN A 304 26.43 11.92 -17.63
N GLU A 305 27.25 11.31 -18.49
CA GLU A 305 27.32 9.86 -18.74
C GLU A 305 27.62 9.02 -17.47
N HIS A 306 28.00 9.65 -16.37
CA HIS A 306 28.32 9.01 -15.09
C HIS A 306 27.32 9.28 -13.96
N ASP A 307 26.27 10.09 -14.18
CA ASP A 307 25.28 10.34 -13.15
C ASP A 307 24.21 9.24 -13.13
N THR A 308 24.43 8.23 -12.29
CA THR A 308 23.50 7.12 -12.06
C THR A 308 22.24 7.51 -11.29
N SER A 309 22.13 8.76 -10.83
CA SER A 309 20.95 9.24 -10.09
C SER A 309 19.72 9.46 -10.96
N ALA A 310 19.88 9.56 -12.28
CA ALA A 310 18.78 9.58 -13.22
C ALA A 310 18.17 8.17 -13.36
N ASN A 311 16.92 8.04 -12.94
CA ASN A 311 16.15 6.80 -13.00
C ASN A 311 15.00 6.98 -14.00
N VAL A 312 14.59 5.88 -14.62
CA VAL A 312 13.30 5.80 -15.33
C VAL A 312 12.33 5.09 -14.40
N VAL A 313 11.29 5.81 -14.00
CA VAL A 313 10.35 5.38 -12.98
C VAL A 313 8.92 5.55 -13.43
N GLN A 314 8.03 4.67 -12.98
CA GLN A 314 6.61 4.74 -13.23
C GLN A 314 5.87 4.63 -11.90
N LEU A 315 4.87 5.49 -11.70
CA LEU A 315 3.97 5.40 -10.55
C LEU A 315 2.76 4.53 -10.89
N ILE A 316 2.47 3.60 -9.99
CA ILE A 316 1.35 2.66 -10.09
C ILE A 316 0.47 2.87 -8.86
N PRO A 317 -0.54 3.75 -8.92
CA PRO A 317 -1.59 3.81 -7.91
C PRO A 317 -2.47 2.56 -7.97
N SER A 318 -2.95 2.11 -6.80
CA SER A 318 -4.04 1.13 -6.73
C SER A 318 -5.04 1.48 -5.65
N GLY A 319 -6.17 0.79 -5.67
CA GLY A 319 -7.25 0.93 -4.71
C GLY A 319 -8.60 0.59 -5.33
N PRO A 320 -9.70 0.69 -4.57
CA PRO A 320 -11.04 0.35 -5.02
C PRO A 320 -11.45 1.04 -6.33
N GLY A 321 -10.94 2.25 -6.59
CA GLY A 321 -11.19 2.97 -7.85
C GLY A 321 -10.61 2.32 -9.10
N TYR A 322 -9.69 1.36 -8.96
CA TYR A 322 -9.01 0.66 -10.06
C TYR A 322 -9.50 -0.79 -10.17
N HIS A 323 -10.54 -1.02 -10.97
CA HIS A 323 -11.15 -2.35 -11.15
C HIS A 323 -10.23 -3.39 -11.81
N THR A 324 -9.15 -2.95 -12.45
CA THR A 324 -8.23 -3.79 -13.21
C THR A 324 -7.03 -4.30 -12.41
N GLU A 325 -6.93 -3.94 -11.12
CA GLU A 325 -5.88 -4.38 -10.19
C GLU A 325 -4.44 -4.15 -10.74
N PRO A 326 -4.08 -2.91 -11.12
CA PRO A 326 -2.81 -2.61 -11.80
C PRO A 326 -1.58 -3.09 -11.03
N ASN A 327 -1.61 -2.97 -9.70
CA ASN A 327 -0.50 -3.36 -8.84
C ASN A 327 -0.21 -4.87 -8.88
N LEU A 328 -1.24 -5.72 -8.80
CA LEU A 328 -1.10 -7.18 -8.88
C LEU A 328 -0.55 -7.60 -10.25
N ARG A 329 -1.07 -7.01 -11.33
CA ARG A 329 -0.62 -7.30 -12.70
C ARG A 329 0.84 -6.91 -12.91
N MET A 330 1.26 -5.76 -12.38
CA MET A 330 2.65 -5.32 -12.41
C MET A 330 3.55 -6.32 -11.66
N PHE A 331 3.23 -6.66 -10.41
CA PHE A 331 4.05 -7.61 -9.63
C PHE A 331 4.17 -8.97 -10.32
N ASN A 332 3.07 -9.55 -10.78
CA ASN A 332 3.09 -10.81 -11.51
C ASN A 332 3.97 -10.73 -12.77
N SER A 333 3.84 -9.65 -13.55
CA SER A 333 4.64 -9.46 -14.75
C SER A 333 6.14 -9.38 -14.45
N ILE A 334 6.53 -8.71 -13.36
CA ILE A 334 7.94 -8.62 -12.94
C ILE A 334 8.45 -9.97 -12.44
N ILE A 335 7.64 -10.74 -11.72
CA ILE A 335 8.01 -12.09 -11.25
C ILE A 335 8.20 -13.05 -12.45
N HIS A 336 7.38 -12.91 -13.50
CA HIS A 336 7.56 -13.65 -14.75
C HIS A 336 8.76 -13.18 -15.56
N HIS A 337 9.09 -11.89 -15.48
CA HIS A 337 10.26 -11.32 -16.13
C HIS A 337 11.57 -11.85 -15.54
N ALA A 338 11.65 -12.05 -14.21
CA ALA A 338 12.86 -12.52 -13.54
C ALA A 338 13.42 -13.83 -14.15
N LYS A 339 14.73 -13.81 -14.49
CA LYS A 339 15.48 -14.89 -15.13
C LYS A 339 16.55 -15.52 -14.23
N LYS A 340 17.14 -14.77 -13.29
CA LYS A 340 18.25 -15.23 -12.42
C LYS A 340 17.97 -15.08 -10.93
N ARG A 341 17.55 -13.89 -10.48
CA ARG A 341 17.31 -13.62 -9.05
C ARG A 341 16.06 -12.77 -8.86
N LEU A 342 15.25 -13.16 -7.88
CA LEU A 342 14.05 -12.45 -7.47
C LEU A 342 14.12 -12.19 -5.95
N ILE A 343 14.16 -10.92 -5.55
CA ILE A 343 14.18 -10.52 -4.14
C ILE A 343 12.84 -9.87 -3.81
N MET A 344 12.18 -10.35 -2.78
CA MET A 344 10.92 -9.79 -2.29
C MET A 344 11.06 -9.46 -0.81
N CYS A 345 10.68 -8.26 -0.42
CA CYS A 345 10.60 -7.83 0.97
C CYS A 345 9.18 -7.36 1.27
N SER A 346 8.52 -7.99 2.25
CA SER A 346 7.20 -7.58 2.70
C SER A 346 6.99 -7.92 4.19
N PRO A 347 6.35 -7.04 4.98
CA PRO A 347 5.91 -7.39 6.33
C PRO A 347 4.86 -8.51 6.34
N TYR A 348 4.00 -8.57 5.32
CA TYR A 348 2.82 -9.43 5.25
C TYR A 348 2.69 -10.12 3.88
N PHE A 349 3.47 -11.15 3.61
CA PHE A 349 3.39 -11.93 2.37
C PHE A 349 2.21 -12.92 2.41
N ILE A 350 1.03 -12.48 1.97
CA ILE A 350 -0.19 -13.28 1.86
C ILE A 350 -0.66 -13.24 0.39
N PRO A 351 0.07 -13.94 -0.50
CA PRO A 351 -0.17 -13.84 -1.93
C PRO A 351 -1.55 -14.36 -2.32
N ASP A 352 -2.12 -13.77 -3.37
CA ASP A 352 -3.26 -14.37 -4.05
C ASP A 352 -2.79 -15.60 -4.85
N GLU A 353 -3.74 -16.30 -5.46
CA GLU A 353 -3.46 -17.50 -6.24
C GLU A 353 -2.52 -17.20 -7.42
N SER A 354 -2.75 -16.10 -8.14
CA SER A 354 -1.94 -15.73 -9.30
C SER A 354 -0.48 -15.41 -8.93
N MET A 355 -0.25 -14.66 -7.84
CA MET A 355 1.10 -14.36 -7.38
C MET A 355 1.78 -15.58 -6.77
N THR A 356 1.06 -16.45 -6.09
CA THR A 356 1.61 -17.72 -5.58
C THR A 356 2.11 -18.58 -6.75
N GLU A 357 1.32 -18.71 -7.80
CA GLU A 357 1.72 -19.42 -9.02
C GLU A 357 2.91 -18.73 -9.72
N ALA A 358 2.92 -17.40 -9.81
CA ALA A 358 4.02 -16.67 -10.42
C ALA A 358 5.35 -16.92 -9.67
N VAL A 359 5.34 -16.81 -8.34
CA VAL A 359 6.52 -17.00 -7.48
C VAL A 359 7.01 -18.45 -7.54
N THR A 360 6.12 -19.42 -7.38
CA THR A 360 6.50 -20.83 -7.44
C THR A 360 6.98 -21.22 -8.84
N SER A 361 6.37 -20.67 -9.90
CA SER A 361 6.85 -20.85 -11.27
C SER A 361 8.25 -20.27 -11.47
N ALA A 362 8.56 -19.11 -10.89
CA ALA A 362 9.92 -18.55 -10.94
C ALA A 362 10.93 -19.48 -10.29
N ALA A 363 10.61 -20.01 -9.10
CA ALA A 363 11.46 -20.98 -8.42
C ALA A 363 11.65 -22.28 -9.25
N TYR A 364 10.59 -22.81 -9.85
CA TYR A 364 10.67 -23.99 -10.73
C TYR A 364 11.44 -23.74 -12.04
N ARG A 365 11.50 -22.50 -12.53
CA ARG A 365 12.38 -22.11 -13.65
C ARG A 365 13.87 -22.07 -13.26
N GLY A 366 14.20 -22.23 -11.97
CA GLY A 366 15.57 -22.13 -11.46
C GLY A 366 16.01 -20.71 -11.09
N VAL A 367 15.08 -19.76 -11.00
CA VAL A 367 15.37 -18.40 -10.47
C VAL A 367 15.62 -18.51 -8.98
N GLU A 368 16.68 -17.84 -8.48
CA GLU A 368 16.91 -17.74 -7.04
C GLU A 368 15.89 -16.77 -6.43
N VAL A 369 14.90 -17.31 -5.73
CA VAL A 369 13.85 -16.51 -5.09
C VAL A 369 14.15 -16.34 -3.60
N GLU A 370 14.32 -15.10 -3.17
CA GLU A 370 14.54 -14.71 -1.77
C GLU A 370 13.34 -13.92 -1.25
N LEU A 371 12.78 -14.35 -0.11
CA LEU A 371 11.66 -13.69 0.56
C LEU A 371 12.09 -13.21 1.96
N TYR A 372 12.10 -11.91 2.17
CA TYR A 372 12.42 -11.24 3.42
C TYR A 372 11.14 -10.86 4.16
N VAL A 373 10.98 -11.39 5.37
CA VAL A 373 9.78 -11.23 6.21
C VAL A 373 10.19 -11.13 7.69
N SER A 374 9.33 -10.59 8.55
CA SER A 374 9.62 -10.53 9.99
C SER A 374 9.58 -11.91 10.65
N GLU A 375 10.52 -12.20 11.55
CA GLU A 375 10.49 -13.42 12.38
C GLU A 375 9.25 -13.45 13.29
N GLN A 376 8.88 -12.29 13.83
CA GLN A 376 7.67 -12.12 14.63
C GLN A 376 6.82 -10.99 14.05
N GLY A 377 5.60 -11.31 13.61
CA GLY A 377 4.64 -10.30 13.17
C GLY A 377 4.11 -9.45 14.32
N ASP A 378 3.69 -8.23 14.00
CA ASP A 378 3.01 -7.33 14.92
C ASP A 378 1.52 -7.67 15.10
N GLN A 379 0.91 -8.31 14.10
CA GLN A 379 -0.47 -8.76 14.09
C GLN A 379 -0.58 -10.29 14.07
N PHE A 380 -1.20 -10.86 15.10
CA PHE A 380 -1.29 -12.31 15.30
C PHE A 380 -1.95 -13.04 14.11
N MET A 381 -3.14 -12.60 13.70
CA MET A 381 -3.89 -13.25 12.63
C MET A 381 -3.14 -13.19 11.30
N VAL A 382 -2.59 -12.02 10.96
CA VAL A 382 -1.86 -11.78 9.70
C VAL A 382 -0.57 -12.61 9.66
N HIS A 383 0.17 -12.67 10.77
CA HIS A 383 1.39 -13.47 10.88
C HIS A 383 1.12 -14.96 10.64
N HIS A 384 0.09 -15.52 11.29
CA HIS A 384 -0.27 -16.93 11.11
C HIS A 384 -0.86 -17.23 9.73
N ALA A 385 -1.61 -16.29 9.14
CA ALA A 385 -2.08 -16.41 7.77
C ALA A 385 -0.92 -16.46 6.77
N GLN A 386 0.08 -15.58 6.90
CA GLN A 386 1.31 -15.60 6.09
C GLN A 386 2.08 -16.91 6.25
N CYS A 387 2.28 -17.37 7.50
CA CYS A 387 2.95 -18.64 7.79
C CYS A 387 2.29 -19.81 7.05
N SER A 388 0.98 -19.81 6.84
CA SER A 388 0.30 -20.89 6.11
C SER A 388 0.83 -21.12 4.68
N TYR A 389 1.41 -20.10 4.03
CA TYR A 389 1.96 -20.19 2.68
C TYR A 389 3.42 -20.67 2.63
N TYR A 390 4.15 -20.59 3.75
CA TYR A 390 5.59 -20.89 3.77
C TYR A 390 5.90 -22.32 3.36
N GLN A 391 5.04 -23.29 3.67
CA GLN A 391 5.31 -24.67 3.30
C GLN A 391 5.39 -24.82 1.78
N THR A 392 4.38 -24.29 1.07
CA THR A 392 4.33 -24.33 -0.40
C THR A 392 5.53 -23.61 -1.02
N LEU A 393 5.90 -22.45 -0.47
CA LEU A 393 7.04 -21.66 -0.97
C LEU A 393 8.38 -22.40 -0.75
N LEU A 394 8.62 -22.92 0.45
CA LEU A 394 9.83 -23.67 0.77
C LEU A 394 9.94 -24.96 -0.04
N GLU A 395 8.83 -25.65 -0.30
CA GLU A 395 8.79 -26.86 -1.14
C GLU A 395 9.06 -26.54 -2.62
N ALA A 396 8.67 -25.35 -3.10
CA ALA A 396 8.99 -24.88 -4.45
C ALA A 396 10.45 -24.41 -4.61
N GLY A 397 11.19 -24.22 -3.52
CA GLY A 397 12.59 -23.77 -3.53
C GLY A 397 12.81 -22.30 -3.20
N VAL A 398 11.79 -21.59 -2.72
CA VAL A 398 11.91 -20.20 -2.24
C VAL A 398 12.69 -20.17 -0.93
N ARG A 399 13.68 -19.27 -0.83
CA ARG A 399 14.49 -19.06 0.36
C ARG A 399 13.86 -17.98 1.23
N ILE A 400 13.42 -18.35 2.44
CA ILE A 400 12.75 -17.43 3.36
C ILE A 400 13.73 -16.93 4.42
N PHE A 401 13.93 -15.62 4.48
CA PHE A 401 14.78 -14.93 5.45
C PHE A 401 13.92 -14.21 6.49
N LEU A 402 14.05 -14.65 7.74
CA LEU A 402 13.33 -14.09 8.88
C LEU A 402 14.14 -12.98 9.54
N TYR A 403 13.68 -11.74 9.46
CA TYR A 403 14.29 -10.59 10.12
C TYR A 403 14.15 -10.71 11.64
N ARG A 404 15.26 -10.61 12.37
CA ARG A 404 15.30 -10.95 13.79
C ARG A 404 14.38 -10.05 14.63
N LYS A 405 13.64 -10.69 15.52
CA LYS A 405 12.89 -10.01 16.60
C LYS A 405 13.86 -9.21 17.51
N PRO A 406 13.41 -8.12 18.16
CA PRO A 406 12.03 -7.63 18.27
C PRO A 406 11.61 -6.66 17.14
N ALA A 407 12.49 -6.37 16.18
CA ALA A 407 12.22 -5.47 15.07
C ALA A 407 11.17 -6.06 14.11
N VAL A 408 10.37 -5.18 13.50
CA VAL A 408 9.40 -5.53 12.47
C VAL A 408 9.88 -4.94 11.15
N LEU A 409 10.30 -5.79 10.24
CA LEU A 409 10.65 -5.40 8.88
C LEU A 409 9.37 -5.02 8.14
N HIS A 410 9.21 -3.72 7.90
CA HIS A 410 8.04 -3.12 7.26
C HIS A 410 8.38 -2.46 5.91
N SER A 411 9.63 -2.59 5.45
CA SER A 411 10.04 -2.27 4.09
C SER A 411 9.29 -3.11 3.06
N LYS A 412 8.97 -2.51 1.91
CA LYS A 412 8.19 -3.14 0.83
C LYS A 412 8.85 -2.88 -0.50
N PHE A 413 9.53 -3.90 -1.02
CA PHE A 413 10.15 -3.80 -2.33
C PHE A 413 10.24 -5.16 -3.01
N LEU A 414 10.35 -5.11 -4.34
CA LEU A 414 10.61 -6.27 -5.19
C LEU A 414 11.74 -5.92 -6.15
N LEU A 415 12.71 -6.81 -6.33
CA LEU A 415 13.76 -6.68 -7.33
C LEU A 415 13.78 -7.93 -8.19
N ALA A 416 13.69 -7.75 -9.51
CA ALA A 416 13.98 -8.78 -10.50
C ALA A 416 15.33 -8.47 -11.14
N ASP A 417 16.21 -9.47 -11.11
CA ASP A 417 17.53 -9.45 -11.73
C ASP A 417 18.33 -8.15 -11.46
N PRO A 418 18.52 -7.74 -10.19
CA PRO A 418 19.18 -6.48 -9.84
C PRO A 418 20.62 -6.35 -10.35
N ASP A 419 21.25 -7.45 -10.77
CA ASP A 419 22.61 -7.48 -11.32
C ASP A 419 22.62 -7.53 -12.87
N ALA A 420 21.46 -7.49 -13.55
CA ALA A 420 21.35 -7.62 -15.01
C ALA A 420 21.50 -6.30 -15.80
N GLY A 421 21.79 -5.17 -15.13
CA GLY A 421 21.92 -3.87 -15.78
C GLY A 421 20.59 -3.41 -16.39
N ASP A 422 20.49 -3.38 -17.72
CA ASP A 422 19.32 -2.87 -18.46
C ASP A 422 18.07 -3.78 -18.40
N GLY A 423 18.22 -5.02 -17.92
CA GLY A 423 17.08 -5.93 -17.65
C GLY A 423 16.62 -5.94 -16.19
N ALA A 424 17.19 -5.09 -15.34
CA ALA A 424 16.83 -5.05 -13.93
C ALA A 424 15.54 -4.26 -13.71
N ILE A 425 14.65 -4.80 -12.87
CA ILE A 425 13.43 -4.08 -12.46
C ILE A 425 13.38 -4.02 -10.94
N GLY A 426 13.15 -2.83 -10.40
CA GLY A 426 12.86 -2.64 -8.99
C GLY A 426 11.50 -2.03 -8.77
N VAL A 427 10.84 -2.39 -7.68
CA VAL A 427 9.62 -1.76 -7.21
C VAL A 427 9.82 -1.38 -5.76
N ILE A 428 9.55 -0.13 -5.40
CA ILE A 428 9.40 0.31 -4.01
C ILE A 428 7.96 0.71 -3.78
N GLY A 429 7.32 0.09 -2.79
CA GLY A 429 5.91 0.30 -2.48
C GLY A 429 5.74 1.14 -1.23
N SER A 430 4.76 2.05 -1.22
CA SER A 430 4.41 2.76 0.02
C SER A 430 3.63 1.89 1.00
N SER A 431 2.88 0.90 0.50
CA SER A 431 2.18 -0.09 1.33
C SER A 431 1.61 -1.32 0.61
N SER A 432 2.01 -1.63 -0.62
CA SER A 432 1.65 -2.93 -1.19
C SER A 432 2.40 -4.06 -0.48
N ASN A 433 1.76 -4.70 0.50
CA ASN A 433 2.36 -5.81 1.25
C ASN A 433 2.44 -7.10 0.43
N MET A 434 2.15 -7.06 -0.88
CA MET A 434 1.96 -8.29 -1.66
C MET A 434 0.90 -9.18 -0.99
N ASP A 435 -0.20 -8.55 -0.53
CA ASP A 435 -1.35 -9.22 0.07
C ASP A 435 -2.65 -8.91 -0.69
N MET A 436 -3.64 -9.79 -0.54
CA MET A 436 -4.95 -9.67 -1.20
C MET A 436 -5.64 -8.33 -0.90
N ARG A 437 -5.44 -7.77 0.30
CA ARG A 437 -6.03 -6.48 0.70
C ARG A 437 -5.39 -5.30 0.00
N SER A 438 -4.07 -5.31 -0.12
CA SER A 438 -3.28 -4.28 -0.77
C SER A 438 -3.59 -4.20 -2.26
N PHE A 439 -3.91 -5.34 -2.87
CA PHE A 439 -4.29 -5.40 -4.29
C PHE A 439 -5.75 -5.02 -4.56
N GLY A 440 -6.69 -5.43 -3.70
CA GLY A 440 -8.12 -5.28 -3.98
C GLY A 440 -8.87 -4.21 -3.18
N LEU A 441 -8.36 -3.81 -2.00
CA LEU A 441 -9.13 -3.02 -1.02
C LEU A 441 -8.46 -1.71 -0.60
N ASN A 442 -7.15 -1.68 -0.34
CA ASN A 442 -6.49 -0.49 0.18
C ASN A 442 -6.08 0.47 -0.94
N TYR A 443 -6.14 1.77 -0.68
CA TYR A 443 -5.49 2.76 -1.54
C TYR A 443 -4.00 2.69 -1.31
N GLU A 444 -3.25 2.39 -2.37
CA GLU A 444 -1.81 2.15 -2.35
C GLU A 444 -1.15 2.90 -3.49
N ILE A 445 0.19 3.04 -3.41
CA ILE A 445 1.01 3.54 -4.49
C ILE A 445 2.34 2.76 -4.51
N SER A 446 2.76 2.36 -5.70
CA SER A 446 4.03 1.69 -5.97
C SER A 446 4.83 2.48 -6.99
N LEU A 447 6.15 2.52 -6.84
CA LEU A 447 7.07 3.12 -7.80
C LEU A 447 7.90 2.00 -8.43
N MET A 448 7.65 1.73 -9.71
CA MET A 448 8.48 0.85 -10.51
C MET A 448 9.66 1.65 -11.06
N SER A 449 10.86 1.11 -10.97
CA SER A 449 12.10 1.65 -11.51
C SER A 449 12.71 0.61 -12.44
N THR A 450 13.10 1.04 -13.63
CA THR A 450 13.63 0.14 -14.67
C THR A 450 15.08 0.43 -15.04
N ARG A 451 15.60 1.57 -14.57
CA ARG A 451 16.98 2.01 -14.77
C ARG A 451 17.38 2.96 -13.64
N GLY A 452 18.67 3.04 -13.35
CA GLY A 452 19.28 3.99 -12.44
C GLY A 452 19.65 3.40 -11.08
N ASN A 453 20.09 4.26 -10.16
CA ASN A 453 20.68 3.85 -8.89
C ASN A 453 19.68 3.29 -7.85
N ILE A 454 18.36 3.48 -8.00
CA ILE A 454 17.36 2.98 -7.03
C ILE A 454 17.48 1.45 -6.88
N ILE A 455 17.60 0.73 -8.00
CA ILE A 455 17.73 -0.74 -8.01
C ILE A 455 18.98 -1.17 -7.24
N SER A 456 20.12 -0.51 -7.50
CA SER A 456 21.38 -0.82 -6.83
C SER A 456 21.35 -0.54 -5.32
N GLN A 457 20.72 0.56 -4.91
CA GLN A 457 20.58 0.94 -3.50
C GLN A 457 19.63 -0.03 -2.76
N LEU A 458 18.51 -0.43 -3.39
CA LEU A 458 17.62 -1.46 -2.85
C LEU A 458 18.32 -2.83 -2.75
N ASN A 459 19.14 -3.19 -3.75
CA ASN A 459 19.91 -4.44 -3.72
C ASN A 459 20.91 -4.42 -2.54
N ALA A 460 21.62 -3.31 -2.33
CA ALA A 460 22.50 -3.13 -1.18
C ALA A 460 21.74 -3.21 0.16
N LEU A 461 20.57 -2.57 0.25
CA LEU A 461 19.70 -2.64 1.42
C LEU A 461 19.23 -4.07 1.71
N SER A 462 18.90 -4.84 0.68
CA SER A 462 18.52 -6.25 0.84
C SER A 462 19.66 -7.10 1.40
N GLN A 463 20.90 -6.84 0.98
CA GLN A 463 22.09 -7.51 1.51
C GLN A 463 22.33 -7.14 2.97
N GLU A 464 22.11 -5.87 3.35
CA GLU A 464 22.15 -5.44 4.75
C GLU A 464 21.11 -6.20 5.57
N TYR A 465 19.86 -6.26 5.11
CA TYR A 465 18.79 -7.01 5.78
C TYR A 465 19.14 -8.49 5.93
N ARG A 466 19.76 -9.09 4.91
CA ARG A 466 20.21 -10.49 4.96
C ARG A 466 21.16 -10.77 6.12
N THR A 467 22.05 -9.84 6.46
CA THR A 467 22.97 -10.00 7.61
C THR A 467 22.24 -10.05 8.96
N GLN A 468 21.07 -9.42 9.03
CA GLN A 468 20.22 -9.37 10.22
C GLN A 468 19.16 -10.46 10.25
N CYS A 469 19.06 -11.26 9.19
CA CYS A 469 18.08 -12.33 9.07
C CYS A 469 18.61 -13.69 9.57
N ARG A 470 17.66 -14.61 9.77
CA ARG A 470 17.91 -16.05 9.87
C ARG A 470 17.17 -16.75 8.73
N GLU A 471 17.86 -17.63 8.02
CA GLU A 471 17.23 -18.44 6.97
C GLU A 471 16.36 -19.53 7.60
N LEU A 472 15.12 -19.64 7.13
CA LEU A 472 14.17 -20.67 7.56
C LEU A 472 14.30 -21.88 6.64
N SER A 473 14.63 -23.03 7.22
CA SER A 473 14.74 -24.28 6.46
C SER A 473 13.42 -25.05 6.41
N LEU A 474 13.19 -25.79 5.32
CA LEU A 474 12.05 -26.70 5.20
C LEU A 474 12.03 -27.77 6.30
N THR A 475 13.21 -28.26 6.70
CA THR A 475 13.35 -29.29 7.75
C THR A 475 12.93 -28.75 9.12
N GLU A 476 13.27 -27.50 9.44
CA GLU A 476 12.77 -26.81 10.62
C GLU A 476 11.26 -26.58 10.53
N TRP A 477 10.78 -26.11 9.38
CA TRP A 477 9.37 -25.79 9.17
C TRP A 477 8.44 -27.00 9.36
N LYS A 478 8.91 -28.20 9.00
CA LYS A 478 8.16 -29.47 9.18
C LYS A 478 8.08 -29.94 10.65
N LYS A 479 8.93 -29.44 11.56
CA LYS A 479 8.95 -29.85 12.98
C LYS A 479 7.92 -29.13 13.87
N ARG A 480 7.15 -28.21 13.32
CA ARG A 480 6.18 -27.40 14.08
C ARG A 480 5.06 -28.25 14.68
N SER A 481 4.56 -27.82 15.84
CA SER A 481 3.49 -28.53 16.54
C SER A 481 2.19 -28.58 15.71
N LEU A 482 1.40 -29.63 15.91
CA LEU A 482 0.09 -29.77 15.27
C LEU A 482 -0.84 -28.60 15.62
N ALA A 483 -0.74 -28.07 16.84
CA ALA A 483 -1.49 -26.89 17.27
C ALA A 483 -1.13 -25.64 16.46
N CYS A 484 0.17 -25.36 16.25
CA CYS A 484 0.61 -24.22 15.44
C CYS A 484 0.08 -24.34 14.00
N ARG A 485 0.20 -25.52 13.40
CA ARG A 485 -0.32 -25.79 12.05
C ARG A 485 -1.83 -25.57 11.94
N TYR A 486 -2.58 -26.00 12.95
CA TYR A 486 -4.03 -25.79 12.98
C TYR A 486 -4.36 -24.30 13.02
N VAL A 487 -3.67 -23.52 13.87
CA VAL A 487 -3.85 -22.06 13.94
C VAL A 487 -3.53 -21.41 12.60
N ASP A 488 -2.40 -21.75 11.96
CA ASP A 488 -2.03 -21.19 10.65
C ASP A 488 -3.12 -21.46 9.59
N ASN A 489 -3.63 -22.70 9.54
CA ASN A 489 -4.66 -23.09 8.59
C ASN A 489 -6.00 -22.37 8.84
N VAL A 490 -6.38 -22.18 10.10
CA VAL A 490 -7.58 -21.40 10.45
C VAL A 490 -7.39 -19.93 10.07
N MET A 491 -6.22 -19.36 10.35
CA MET A 491 -5.93 -17.97 10.02
C MET A 491 -5.83 -17.75 8.51
N ARG A 492 -5.43 -18.75 7.72
CA ARG A 492 -5.52 -18.71 6.25
C ARG A 492 -6.95 -18.47 5.75
N LEU A 493 -7.97 -19.05 6.39
CA LEU A 493 -9.36 -18.78 5.98
C LEU A 493 -9.78 -17.33 6.22
N THR A 494 -9.13 -16.66 7.17
CA THR A 494 -9.39 -15.25 7.45
C THR A 494 -8.78 -14.32 6.40
N SER A 495 -7.80 -14.76 5.59
CA SER A 495 -7.20 -13.89 4.55
C SER A 495 -8.13 -13.56 3.39
N ALA A 496 -9.19 -14.35 3.18
CA ALA A 496 -10.23 -14.05 2.18
C ALA A 496 -11.32 -13.09 2.71
N LEU A 497 -11.39 -12.93 4.04
CA LEU A 497 -12.34 -12.07 4.75
C LEU A 497 -11.70 -10.75 5.21
N GLN A 498 -10.40 -10.78 5.46
CA GLN A 498 -9.53 -9.63 5.63
C GLN A 498 -9.35 -9.01 4.26
#